data_AF-A0A4R0RFM3-F1
#
_entry.id   AF-A0A4R0RFM3-F1
#
_cell.length_a   1.000
_cell.length_b   1.000
_cell.length_c   1.000
_cell.angle_alpha   90.00
_cell.angle_beta   90.00
_cell.angle_gamma   90.00
#
_symmetry.space_group_name_H-M   'P 1'
#
loop_
_entity.id
_entity.type
_entity.pdbx_description
1 polymer ?
#
loop_
_entity_poly.entity_id
_entity_poly.type
_entity_poly.pdbx_seq_one_letter_code
_entity_poly.pdbx_strand_id
1 'polypeptide(L)'
;MFALRRRLSARVPLRAVSLLRRWRHNNIIEKAFQLRTTPPVVQILKYPDSAYTRFLRELWADGTVKHVAEGPKLWRDLSDAERKPYFDAFKVDVIQYKKLLRDDPHKYRAEPARPLAPHLRFFREQHASGCFKSLSRSHAMWAMLSEDQKQPYTDAFNADMVTYRKRKLEWTRGLVEGSLDGIQWTGNVLDGSTPTRRQLGVRTSKFRQFLAGPIKSLPPRPRNSFHQFRKSSGLTITAAGSVWRQMTDEEKKPFEEAYARELEEKGYTTEVRRELTALTVIRRTLRRVGHPRRPAPAYLKFYQEWVKAPEVNCLPTGERATLAGQAWRRLTDQEKAPYLEAFAAAMAEYRARQQLKAK
;
A
#
# COMPACT_ATOMS: atom_id res chain seq x y z
N MET A 1 -23.92 -14.11 60.29
CA MET A 1 -23.32 -12.76 60.19
C MET A 1 -22.53 -12.66 58.89
N PHE A 2 -23.00 -11.78 57.99
CA PHE A 2 -22.31 -11.02 56.94
C PHE A 2 -21.01 -11.59 56.31
N ALA A 3 -21.02 -11.97 55.01
CA ALA A 3 -20.68 -11.11 53.86
C ALA A 3 -19.16 -11.20 53.52
N LEU A 4 -18.63 -11.13 52.30
CA LEU A 4 -19.05 -10.56 51.01
C LEU A 4 -18.05 -11.04 49.92
N ARG A 5 -18.58 -11.43 48.75
CA ARG A 5 -18.04 -11.35 47.36
C ARG A 5 -16.51 -11.17 47.13
N ARG A 6 -15.96 -11.96 46.19
CA ARG A 6 -15.79 -11.55 44.76
C ARG A 6 -15.19 -12.67 43.89
N ARG A 7 -15.97 -13.12 42.89
CA ARG A 7 -15.47 -13.84 41.70
C ARG A 7 -14.58 -12.90 40.89
N LEU A 8 -13.31 -13.22 40.74
CA LEU A 8 -12.45 -12.57 39.74
C LEU A 8 -12.66 -13.28 38.40
N SER A 9 -13.51 -12.68 37.56
CA SER A 9 -13.54 -12.99 36.12
C SER A 9 -12.18 -12.58 35.55
N ALA A 10 -11.41 -13.53 35.04
CA ALA A 10 -10.19 -13.26 34.31
C ALA A 10 -10.54 -12.55 32.99
N ARG A 11 -10.56 -11.21 33.01
CA ARG A 11 -10.55 -10.40 31.80
C ARG A 11 -9.18 -10.55 31.15
N VAL A 12 -9.10 -11.37 30.10
CA VAL A 12 -7.99 -11.36 29.16
C VAL A 12 -7.82 -9.91 28.66
N PRO A 13 -6.63 -9.30 28.80
CA PRO A 13 -6.44 -7.91 28.40
C PRO A 13 -6.65 -7.77 26.88
N LEU A 14 -7.54 -6.85 26.50
CA LEU A 14 -7.93 -6.53 25.12
C LEU A 14 -6.77 -6.07 24.20
N ARG A 15 -5.54 -6.01 24.70
CA ARG A 15 -4.32 -5.82 23.90
C ARG A 15 -3.81 -7.11 23.23
N ALA A 16 -4.11 -8.30 23.75
CA ALA A 16 -3.67 -9.56 23.15
C ALA A 16 -4.50 -9.96 21.91
N VAL A 17 -5.78 -9.58 21.87
CA VAL A 17 -6.71 -9.93 20.78
C VAL A 17 -6.43 -9.14 19.50
N SER A 18 -5.86 -7.94 19.61
CA SER A 18 -5.56 -7.08 18.45
C SER A 18 -4.33 -7.55 17.66
N LEU A 19 -3.33 -8.13 18.34
CA LEU A 19 -2.16 -8.75 17.71
C LEU A 19 -2.54 -10.06 17.00
N LEU A 20 -3.38 -10.88 17.63
CA LEU A 20 -3.90 -12.13 17.05
C LEU A 20 -4.82 -11.91 15.84
N ARG A 21 -5.63 -10.83 15.84
CA ARG A 21 -6.45 -10.46 14.67
C ARG A 21 -5.63 -9.93 13.50
N ARG A 22 -4.53 -9.21 13.75
CA ARG A 22 -3.62 -8.73 12.71
C ARG A 22 -2.82 -9.90 12.09
N TRP A 23 -2.58 -10.95 12.87
CA TRP A 23 -1.93 -12.20 12.45
C TRP A 23 -2.78 -13.05 11.49
N ARG A 24 -4.08 -13.22 11.74
CA ARG A 24 -4.95 -14.07 10.91
C ARG A 24 -5.17 -13.55 9.47
N HIS A 25 -5.06 -12.25 9.23
CA HIS A 25 -5.27 -11.67 7.90
C HIS A 25 -4.04 -11.74 6.99
N ASN A 26 -2.83 -11.84 7.54
CA ASN A 26 -1.61 -12.02 6.74
C ASN A 26 -1.55 -13.43 6.11
N ASN A 27 -2.08 -14.43 6.81
CA ASN A 27 -2.10 -15.83 6.40
C ASN A 27 -2.95 -16.09 5.12
N ILE A 28 -3.97 -15.28 4.82
CA ILE A 28 -4.84 -15.47 3.64
C ILE A 28 -4.11 -15.04 2.36
N ILE A 29 -3.38 -13.93 2.42
CA ILE A 29 -2.59 -13.44 1.28
C ILE A 29 -1.42 -14.41 1.03
N GLU A 30 -0.73 -14.82 2.10
CA GLU A 30 0.39 -15.78 2.01
C GLU A 30 -0.05 -17.14 1.44
N LYS A 31 -1.23 -17.64 1.85
CA LYS A 31 -1.82 -18.87 1.28
C LYS A 31 -2.25 -18.71 -0.18
N ALA A 32 -2.81 -17.56 -0.57
CA ALA A 32 -3.27 -17.32 -1.93
C ALA A 32 -2.12 -17.27 -2.96
N PHE A 33 -0.93 -16.83 -2.54
CA PHE A 33 0.26 -16.74 -3.40
C PHE A 33 1.25 -17.90 -3.21
N GLN A 34 0.88 -18.96 -2.48
CA GLN A 34 1.74 -20.11 -2.19
C GLN A 34 3.13 -19.71 -1.63
N LEU A 35 3.20 -18.60 -0.88
CA LEU A 35 4.47 -18.10 -0.37
C LEU A 35 5.00 -19.07 0.69
N ARG A 36 6.28 -19.44 0.58
CA ARG A 36 6.97 -20.25 1.60
C ARG A 36 7.17 -19.37 2.85
N THR A 37 6.32 -19.56 3.85
CA THR A 37 6.43 -18.90 5.15
C THR A 37 7.49 -19.61 6.00
N THR A 38 8.31 -18.84 6.72
CA THR A 38 9.10 -19.44 7.82
C THR A 38 8.19 -19.66 9.03
N PRO A 39 8.51 -20.63 9.91
CA PRO A 39 7.79 -20.82 11.15
C PRO A 39 7.73 -19.52 11.98
N PRO A 40 6.68 -19.37 12.82
CA PRO A 40 6.11 -18.10 13.27
C PRO A 40 6.99 -17.15 14.10
N VAL A 41 8.25 -17.50 14.39
CA VAL A 41 9.15 -16.67 15.20
C VAL A 41 10.53 -16.62 14.55
N VAL A 42 10.80 -15.58 13.76
CA VAL A 42 12.19 -15.19 13.46
C VAL A 42 12.80 -14.75 14.79
N GLN A 43 13.61 -15.61 15.40
CA GLN A 43 14.34 -15.24 16.60
C GLN A 43 15.58 -14.48 16.15
N ILE A 44 15.69 -13.20 16.53
CA ILE A 44 16.95 -12.47 16.38
C ILE A 44 17.94 -13.14 17.33
N LEU A 45 18.87 -13.91 16.78
CA LEU A 45 19.98 -14.44 17.56
C LEU A 45 20.83 -13.24 17.98
N LYS A 46 20.82 -12.93 19.28
CA LYS A 46 21.66 -11.87 19.81
C LYS A 46 23.11 -12.34 19.82
N TYR A 47 24.02 -11.43 19.48
CA TYR A 47 25.44 -11.66 19.67
C TYR A 47 25.72 -11.94 21.17
N PRO A 48 26.58 -12.90 21.51
CA PRO A 48 26.86 -13.22 22.90
C PRO A 48 27.44 -12.03 23.65
N ASP A 49 27.08 -11.92 24.92
CA ASP A 49 27.58 -10.87 25.81
C ASP A 49 29.10 -10.93 25.94
N SER A 50 29.75 -9.77 25.85
CA SER A 50 31.20 -9.69 26.03
C SER A 50 31.62 -10.19 27.42
N ALA A 51 32.89 -10.59 27.56
CA ALA A 51 33.46 -11.01 28.84
C ALA A 51 33.18 -9.99 29.97
N TYR A 52 33.33 -8.70 29.66
CA TYR A 52 33.01 -7.60 30.58
C TYR A 52 31.51 -7.52 30.91
N THR A 53 30.63 -7.63 29.90
CA THR A 53 29.18 -7.56 30.11
C THR A 53 28.65 -8.72 30.94
N ARG A 54 29.27 -9.91 30.82
CA ARG A 54 28.99 -11.07 31.67
C ARG A 54 29.37 -10.81 33.12
N PHE A 55 30.59 -10.31 33.33
CA PHE A 55 31.07 -9.90 34.65
C PHE A 55 30.12 -8.90 35.33
N LEU A 56 29.67 -7.87 34.61
CA LEU A 56 28.73 -6.90 35.18
C LEU A 56 27.37 -7.52 35.54
N ARG A 57 26.90 -8.50 34.78
CA ARG A 57 25.63 -9.19 35.04
C ARG A 57 25.73 -10.12 36.25
N GLU A 58 26.89 -10.73 36.46
CA GLU A 58 27.19 -11.58 37.61
C GLU A 58 27.33 -10.76 38.89
N LEU A 59 27.98 -9.60 38.81
CA LEU A 59 28.07 -8.64 39.91
C LEU A 59 26.72 -8.02 40.28
N TRP A 60 25.88 -7.72 39.28
CA TRP A 60 24.60 -7.04 39.49
C TRP A 60 23.47 -7.76 38.75
N ALA A 61 22.86 -8.71 39.45
CA ALA A 61 21.71 -9.48 38.95
C ALA A 61 20.49 -8.61 38.57
N ASP A 62 20.36 -7.42 39.18
CA ASP A 62 19.19 -6.55 39.03
C ASP A 62 19.23 -5.59 37.81
N GLY A 63 20.33 -5.58 37.05
CA GLY A 63 20.45 -4.77 35.82
C GLY A 63 20.32 -3.25 36.04
N THR A 64 20.54 -2.78 37.28
CA THR A 64 20.39 -1.38 37.68
C THR A 64 21.53 -0.52 37.14
N VAL A 65 21.16 0.52 36.37
CA VAL A 65 22.06 1.50 35.72
C VAL A 65 22.88 2.33 36.74
N LYS A 66 22.64 2.17 38.05
CA LYS A 66 23.29 2.93 39.13
C LYS A 66 24.78 2.60 39.30
N HIS A 67 25.26 1.46 38.78
CA HIS A 67 26.66 1.01 38.97
C HIS A 67 27.55 1.10 37.71
N VAL A 68 27.07 1.75 36.64
CA VAL A 68 27.81 1.88 35.37
C VAL A 68 29.17 2.58 35.56
N ALA A 69 29.32 3.42 36.59
CA ALA A 69 30.57 4.11 36.91
C ALA A 69 31.61 3.24 37.65
N GLU A 70 31.19 2.21 38.39
CA GLU A 70 32.05 1.36 39.23
C GLU A 70 32.57 0.14 38.47
N GLY A 71 31.78 -0.37 37.52
CA GLY A 71 32.09 -1.57 36.73
C GLY A 71 33.45 -1.54 36.01
N PRO A 72 33.81 -0.44 35.32
CA PRO A 72 35.10 -0.36 34.64
C PRO A 72 36.31 -0.33 35.59
N LYS A 73 36.13 0.08 36.86
CA LYS A 73 37.21 0.06 37.86
C LYS A 73 37.42 -1.36 38.36
N LEU A 74 36.35 -2.01 38.82
CA LEU A 74 36.38 -3.40 39.28
C LEU A 74 36.90 -4.36 38.20
N TRP A 75 36.51 -4.16 36.93
CA TRP A 75 37.05 -4.96 35.84
C TRP A 75 38.55 -4.77 35.62
N ARG A 76 39.08 -3.56 35.85
CA ARG A 76 40.51 -3.26 35.74
C ARG A 76 41.32 -3.81 36.92
N ASP A 77 40.71 -3.89 38.09
CA ASP A 77 41.35 -4.40 39.30
C ASP A 77 41.43 -5.93 39.33
N LEU A 78 40.60 -6.63 38.54
CA LEU A 78 40.73 -8.09 38.34
C LEU A 78 42.07 -8.47 37.71
N SER A 79 42.66 -9.53 38.22
CA SER A 79 43.83 -10.16 37.61
C SER A 79 43.47 -10.86 36.29
N ASP A 80 44.46 -11.05 35.42
CA ASP A 80 44.24 -11.73 34.14
C ASP A 80 43.79 -13.20 34.31
N ALA A 81 44.19 -13.84 35.42
CA ALA A 81 43.73 -15.18 35.78
C ALA A 81 42.22 -15.21 36.09
N GLU A 82 41.71 -14.18 36.77
CA GLU A 82 40.29 -14.05 37.12
C GLU A 82 39.43 -13.58 35.93
N ARG A 83 40.01 -12.83 34.98
CA ARG A 83 39.32 -12.48 33.73
C ARG A 83 39.22 -13.64 32.74
N LYS A 84 40.19 -14.56 32.77
CA LYS A 84 40.29 -15.70 31.86
C LYS A 84 38.99 -16.51 31.69
N PRO A 85 38.26 -16.92 32.75
CA PRO A 85 37.01 -17.66 32.61
C PRO A 85 35.94 -16.88 31.83
N TYR A 86 35.86 -15.56 31.99
CA TYR A 86 34.90 -14.72 31.24
C TYR A 86 35.24 -14.66 29.74
N PHE A 87 36.54 -14.57 29.41
CA PHE A 87 36.99 -14.60 28.02
C PHE A 87 36.78 -15.97 27.38
N ASP A 88 37.05 -17.05 28.11
CA ASP A 88 36.89 -18.41 27.60
C ASP A 88 35.40 -18.77 27.43
N ALA A 89 34.54 -18.38 28.37
CA ALA A 89 33.09 -18.49 28.22
C ALA A 89 32.61 -17.74 26.97
N PHE A 90 33.02 -16.47 26.79
CA PHE A 90 32.67 -15.69 25.61
C PHE A 90 33.12 -16.36 24.29
N LYS A 91 34.32 -16.94 24.25
CA LYS A 91 34.78 -17.68 23.06
C LYS A 91 33.87 -18.87 22.75
N VAL A 92 33.48 -19.64 23.76
CA VAL A 92 32.57 -20.78 23.61
C VAL A 92 31.21 -20.32 23.06
N ASP A 93 30.64 -19.25 23.61
CA ASP A 93 29.36 -18.74 23.11
C ASP A 93 29.46 -18.21 21.68
N VAL A 94 30.57 -17.56 21.32
CA VAL A 94 30.80 -17.09 19.94
C VAL A 94 30.88 -18.26 18.97
N ILE A 95 31.53 -19.36 19.37
CA ILE A 95 31.58 -20.59 18.58
C ILE A 95 30.17 -21.16 18.41
N GLN A 96 29.39 -21.24 19.50
CA GLN A 96 28.01 -21.73 19.46
C GLN A 96 27.10 -20.84 18.62
N TYR A 97 27.21 -19.52 18.74
CA TYR A 97 26.49 -18.53 17.93
C TYR A 97 26.77 -18.71 16.44
N LYS A 98 28.05 -18.86 16.06
CA LYS A 98 28.45 -19.12 14.66
C LYS A 98 27.95 -20.47 14.16
N LYS A 99 27.91 -21.49 15.03
CA LYS A 99 27.37 -22.81 14.70
C LYS A 99 25.86 -22.75 14.44
N LEU A 100 25.10 -22.09 15.31
CA LEU A 100 23.65 -21.89 15.14
C LEU A 100 23.31 -21.10 13.86
N LEU A 101 24.11 -20.09 13.52
CA LEU A 101 23.95 -19.36 12.24
C LEU A 101 24.24 -20.23 11.01
N ARG A 102 25.15 -21.20 11.13
CA ARG A 102 25.52 -22.11 10.05
C ARG A 102 24.48 -23.21 9.84
N ASP A 103 24.01 -23.81 10.93
CA ASP A 103 23.10 -24.96 10.92
C ASP A 103 21.66 -24.51 10.59
N ASP A 104 21.20 -23.38 11.14
CA ASP A 104 19.83 -22.86 10.98
C ASP A 104 19.79 -21.40 10.44
N PRO A 105 20.30 -21.11 9.23
CA PRO A 105 20.37 -19.73 8.70
C PRO A 105 18.98 -19.09 8.51
N HIS A 106 17.96 -19.92 8.27
CA HIS A 106 16.58 -19.45 8.09
C HIS A 106 15.87 -19.11 9.41
N LYS A 107 16.35 -19.64 10.55
CA LYS A 107 15.78 -19.40 11.89
C LYS A 107 16.32 -18.13 12.53
N TYR A 108 17.60 -17.84 12.30
CA TYR A 108 18.36 -16.74 12.93
C TYR A 108 18.79 -15.67 11.92
N ARG A 109 17.93 -15.41 10.92
CA ARG A 109 18.23 -14.53 9.80
C ARG A 109 18.48 -13.09 10.27
N ALA A 110 19.68 -12.58 10.02
CA ALA A 110 20.00 -11.16 10.22
C ALA A 110 19.17 -10.28 9.27
N GLU A 111 18.90 -9.04 9.69
CA GLU A 111 18.28 -8.06 8.80
C GLU A 111 19.17 -7.90 7.56
N PRO A 112 18.61 -7.94 6.33
CA PRO A 112 19.37 -7.66 5.12
C PRO A 112 20.13 -6.34 5.26
N ALA A 113 21.40 -6.33 4.86
CA ALA A 113 22.22 -5.12 4.87
C ALA A 113 21.86 -4.22 3.69
N ARG A 114 21.95 -2.90 3.88
CA ARG A 114 21.81 -1.96 2.75
C ARG A 114 22.97 -2.14 1.77
N PRO A 115 22.71 -2.06 0.45
CA PRO A 115 23.77 -2.14 -0.53
C PRO A 115 24.71 -0.94 -0.42
N LEU A 116 25.97 -1.16 -0.78
CA LEU A 116 27.00 -0.12 -0.78
C LEU A 116 26.63 0.99 -1.76
N ALA A 117 26.75 2.24 -1.32
CA ALA A 117 26.55 3.43 -2.13
C ALA A 117 27.51 3.45 -3.34
N PRO A 118 27.17 4.16 -4.43
CA PRO A 118 27.97 4.16 -5.68
C PRO A 118 29.46 4.46 -5.48
N HIS A 119 29.79 5.49 -4.70
CA HIS A 119 31.19 5.86 -4.40
C HIS A 119 31.93 4.80 -3.58
N LEU A 120 31.26 4.13 -2.62
CA LEU A 120 31.88 3.07 -1.81
C LEU A 120 32.15 1.81 -2.64
N ARG A 121 31.34 1.55 -3.66
CA ARG A 121 31.62 0.48 -4.64
C ARG A 121 32.87 0.78 -5.44
N PHE A 122 32.94 1.99 -5.98
CA PHE A 122 34.13 2.47 -6.68
C PHE A 122 35.37 2.36 -5.78
N PHE A 123 35.30 2.80 -4.51
CA PHE A 123 36.44 2.68 -3.59
C PHE A 123 36.85 1.24 -3.37
N ARG A 124 35.90 0.33 -3.17
CA ARG A 124 36.19 -1.09 -3.01
C ARG A 124 36.87 -1.69 -4.24
N GLU A 125 36.44 -1.30 -5.43
CA GLU A 125 37.03 -1.72 -6.71
C GLU A 125 38.46 -1.18 -6.88
N GLN A 126 38.67 0.09 -6.56
CA GLN A 126 40.00 0.72 -6.59
C GLN A 126 40.97 0.15 -5.53
N HIS A 127 40.43 -0.28 -4.39
CA HIS A 127 41.20 -0.94 -3.34
C HIS A 127 41.55 -2.38 -3.74
N ALA A 128 40.67 -3.06 -4.47
CA ALA A 128 40.88 -4.40 -5.01
C ALA A 128 41.86 -4.42 -6.18
N SER A 129 41.86 -3.38 -7.03
CA SER A 129 42.84 -3.20 -8.10
C SER A 129 44.23 -2.77 -7.62
N GLY A 130 44.41 -2.59 -6.31
CA GLY A 130 45.68 -2.17 -5.70
C GLY A 130 46.07 -0.72 -5.99
N CYS A 131 45.19 0.06 -6.62
CA CYS A 131 45.48 1.40 -7.10
C CYS A 131 45.64 2.40 -5.94
N PHE A 132 44.98 2.18 -4.78
CA PHE A 132 45.08 3.08 -3.61
C PHE A 132 44.94 2.38 -2.25
N LYS A 133 45.76 2.82 -1.27
CA LYS A 133 45.65 2.45 0.16
C LYS A 133 44.98 3.53 1.04
N SER A 134 44.65 4.69 0.48
CA SER A 134 44.14 5.86 1.23
C SER A 134 42.77 6.31 0.71
N LEU A 135 41.77 6.35 1.60
CA LEU A 135 40.40 6.78 1.31
C LEU A 135 40.31 8.22 0.77
N SER A 136 41.21 9.11 1.17
CA SER A 136 41.21 10.51 0.75
C SER A 136 41.48 10.67 -0.76
N ARG A 137 42.38 9.84 -1.32
CA ARG A 137 42.67 9.85 -2.76
C ARG A 137 41.51 9.29 -3.57
N SER A 138 40.85 8.24 -3.07
CA SER A 138 39.68 7.66 -3.74
C SER A 138 38.51 8.66 -3.84
N HIS A 139 38.29 9.47 -2.80
CA HIS A 139 37.30 10.55 -2.84
C HIS A 139 37.62 11.63 -3.89
N ALA A 140 38.88 12.06 -3.99
CA ALA A 140 39.29 13.04 -4.99
C ALA A 140 39.07 12.52 -6.42
N MET A 141 39.38 11.25 -6.67
CA MET A 141 39.12 10.63 -7.97
C MET A 141 37.64 10.51 -8.29
N TRP A 142 36.81 10.11 -7.31
CA TRP A 142 35.36 10.06 -7.52
C TRP A 142 34.78 11.43 -7.87
N ALA A 143 35.32 12.51 -7.31
CA ALA A 143 34.94 13.87 -7.67
C ALA A 143 35.32 14.22 -9.13
N MET A 144 36.47 13.74 -9.60
CA MET A 144 36.97 13.98 -10.98
C MET A 144 36.28 13.15 -12.07
N LEU A 145 35.63 12.03 -11.72
CA LEU A 145 34.90 11.21 -12.69
C LEU A 145 33.72 11.97 -13.31
N SER A 146 33.51 11.78 -14.61
CA SER A 146 32.32 12.31 -15.30
C SER A 146 31.05 11.58 -14.85
N GLU A 147 29.87 12.18 -15.09
CA GLU A 147 28.60 11.56 -14.71
C GLU A 147 28.38 10.23 -15.46
N ASP A 148 28.83 10.15 -16.71
CA ASP A 148 28.76 8.92 -17.51
C ASP A 148 29.59 7.78 -16.90
N GLN A 149 30.74 8.09 -16.29
CA GLN A 149 31.57 7.11 -15.59
C GLN A 149 30.99 6.71 -14.22
N LYS A 150 30.18 7.58 -13.61
CA LYS A 150 29.47 7.30 -12.35
C LYS A 150 28.19 6.49 -12.60
N GLN A 151 27.57 6.65 -13.76
CA GLN A 151 26.32 6.00 -14.16
C GLN A 151 26.28 4.47 -13.95
N PRO A 152 27.30 3.67 -14.33
CA PRO A 152 27.27 2.23 -14.05
C PRO A 152 27.20 1.90 -12.55
N TYR A 153 27.82 2.71 -11.69
CA TYR A 153 27.77 2.52 -10.24
C TYR A 153 26.42 2.92 -9.65
N THR A 154 25.78 3.97 -10.19
CA THR A 154 24.44 4.39 -9.78
C THR A 154 23.39 3.36 -10.21
N ASP A 155 23.50 2.81 -11.43
CA ASP A 155 22.62 1.77 -11.93
C ASP A 155 22.77 0.46 -11.16
N ALA A 156 24.01 0.03 -10.87
CA ALA A 156 24.27 -1.12 -10.02
C ALA A 156 23.70 -0.93 -8.60
N PHE A 157 23.86 0.27 -8.02
CA PHE A 157 23.25 0.59 -6.72
C PHE A 157 21.72 0.54 -6.76
N ASN A 158 21.10 1.08 -7.82
CA ASN A 158 19.66 1.08 -8.00
C ASN A 158 19.11 -0.35 -8.14
N ALA A 159 19.78 -1.20 -8.92
CA ALA A 159 19.44 -2.61 -9.06
C ALA A 159 19.50 -3.34 -7.70
N ASP A 160 20.60 -3.14 -6.96
CA ASP A 160 20.76 -3.77 -5.65
C ASP A 160 19.80 -3.21 -4.60
N MET A 161 19.40 -1.94 -4.71
CA MET A 161 18.36 -1.36 -3.86
C MET A 161 16.98 -2.00 -4.08
N VAL A 162 16.66 -2.40 -5.31
CA VAL A 162 15.43 -3.15 -5.61
C VAL A 162 15.48 -4.51 -4.92
N THR A 163 16.59 -5.23 -5.05
CA THR A 163 16.81 -6.52 -4.38
C THR A 163 16.74 -6.37 -2.86
N TYR A 164 17.44 -5.39 -2.29
CA TYR A 164 17.40 -5.08 -0.86
C TYR A 164 15.99 -4.83 -0.33
N ARG A 165 15.18 -4.03 -1.05
CA ARG A 165 13.80 -3.75 -0.66
C ARG A 165 12.95 -5.01 -0.64
N LYS A 166 13.13 -5.91 -1.62
CA LYS A 166 12.46 -7.22 -1.65
C LYS A 166 12.88 -8.09 -0.46
N ARG A 167 14.18 -8.26 -0.23
CA ARG A 167 14.73 -9.05 0.88
C ARG A 167 14.33 -8.51 2.24
N LYS A 168 14.33 -7.19 2.42
CA LYS A 168 13.86 -6.55 3.64
C LYS A 168 12.37 -6.81 3.86
N LEU A 169 11.57 -6.77 2.81
CA LEU A 169 10.15 -7.11 2.91
C LEU A 169 9.96 -8.57 3.34
N GLU A 170 10.68 -9.51 2.72
CA GLU A 170 10.67 -10.92 3.10
C GLU A 170 11.03 -11.09 4.57
N TRP A 171 12.13 -10.45 5.01
CA TRP A 171 12.59 -10.50 6.39
C TRP A 171 11.56 -9.93 7.38
N THR A 172 11.00 -8.74 7.10
CA THR A 172 9.98 -8.13 7.97
C THR A 172 8.69 -8.94 8.08
N ARG A 173 8.44 -9.82 7.10
CA ARG A 173 7.25 -10.66 7.01
C ARG A 173 7.48 -12.11 7.42
N GLY A 174 8.72 -12.51 7.74
CA GLY A 174 9.03 -13.91 8.00
C GLY A 174 8.79 -14.79 6.77
N LEU A 175 9.16 -14.31 5.58
CA LEU A 175 9.14 -15.09 4.36
C LEU A 175 10.53 -15.66 4.07
N VAL A 176 10.57 -16.83 3.46
CA VAL A 176 11.82 -17.45 2.99
C VAL A 176 12.44 -16.55 1.91
N GLU A 177 13.77 -16.45 1.91
CA GLU A 177 14.49 -15.72 0.87
C GLU A 177 14.15 -16.27 -0.52
N GLY A 178 13.78 -15.38 -1.44
CA GLY A 178 13.40 -15.76 -2.79
C GLY A 178 11.93 -16.09 -2.95
N SER A 179 11.12 -16.01 -1.89
CA SER A 179 9.66 -16.14 -2.00
C SER A 179 9.03 -15.07 -2.89
N LEU A 180 9.67 -13.90 -3.00
CA LEU A 180 9.23 -12.83 -3.89
C LEU A 180 9.95 -12.83 -5.26
N ASP A 181 10.86 -13.77 -5.50
CA ASP A 181 11.56 -13.88 -6.78
C ASP A 181 10.63 -14.54 -7.81
N GLY A 182 10.48 -13.94 -8.99
CA GLY A 182 9.51 -14.36 -10.00
C GLY A 182 8.12 -13.77 -9.84
N ILE A 183 7.80 -13.16 -8.69
CA ILE A 183 6.64 -12.25 -8.58
C ILE A 183 7.02 -10.98 -9.31
N GLN A 184 6.67 -10.90 -10.59
CA GLN A 184 6.76 -9.64 -11.32
C GLN A 184 5.91 -8.63 -10.54
N TRP A 185 6.56 -7.56 -10.09
CA TRP A 185 5.83 -6.40 -9.62
C TRP A 185 5.08 -5.92 -10.85
N THR A 186 3.80 -6.23 -10.95
CA THR A 186 2.88 -5.60 -11.90
C THR A 186 2.70 -4.16 -11.44
N GLY A 187 3.79 -3.39 -11.48
CA GLY A 187 3.79 -1.95 -11.34
C GLY A 187 2.92 -1.43 -12.46
N ASN A 188 1.71 -1.01 -12.10
CA ASN A 188 0.73 -0.49 -13.04
C ASN A 188 0.48 -1.39 -14.25
N VAL A 189 0.37 -2.72 -14.06
CA VAL A 189 -0.51 -3.43 -14.99
C VAL A 189 -1.92 -3.02 -14.58
N LEU A 190 -2.50 -2.18 -15.44
CA LEU A 190 -3.89 -1.75 -15.48
C LEU A 190 -4.85 -2.93 -15.70
N ASP A 191 -4.66 -4.05 -14.99
CA ASP A 191 -5.68 -5.07 -14.92
C ASP A 191 -6.51 -4.79 -13.67
N GLY A 192 -7.79 -4.48 -13.88
CA GLY A 192 -8.69 -3.87 -12.90
C GLY A 192 -9.03 -4.73 -11.66
N SER A 193 -8.22 -5.75 -11.37
CA SER A 193 -8.43 -6.73 -10.31
C SER A 193 -7.62 -6.43 -9.03
N THR A 194 -6.40 -5.88 -9.12
CA THR A 194 -5.55 -5.61 -7.94
C THR A 194 -5.55 -4.15 -7.49
N PRO A 195 -5.96 -3.85 -6.25
CA PRO A 195 -6.04 -2.48 -5.75
C PRO A 195 -4.67 -1.85 -5.47
N THR A 196 -4.47 -0.62 -5.92
CA THR A 196 -3.24 0.16 -5.63
C THR A 196 -3.04 0.40 -4.13
N ARG A 197 -1.80 0.65 -3.69
CA ARG A 197 -1.46 0.91 -2.27
C ARG A 197 -2.30 2.03 -1.64
N ARG A 198 -2.63 3.07 -2.42
CA ARG A 198 -3.52 4.16 -2.02
C ARG A 198 -4.97 3.66 -1.83
N GLN A 199 -5.46 2.80 -2.72
CA GLN A 199 -6.77 2.15 -2.59
C GLN A 199 -6.83 1.17 -1.42
N LEU A 200 -5.73 0.47 -1.11
CA LEU A 200 -5.61 -0.37 0.10
C LEU A 200 -5.62 0.48 1.37
N GLY A 201 -4.96 1.64 1.38
CA GLY A 201 -5.04 2.62 2.47
C GLY A 201 -6.47 3.12 2.71
N VAL A 202 -7.19 3.44 1.63
CA VAL A 202 -8.60 3.84 1.70
C VAL A 202 -9.50 2.69 2.17
N ARG A 203 -9.25 1.45 1.72
CA ARG A 203 -10.00 0.25 2.15
C ARG A 203 -9.77 -0.10 3.61
N THR A 204 -8.54 0.03 4.09
CA THR A 204 -8.20 -0.22 5.50
C THR A 204 -8.76 0.86 6.43
N SER A 205 -8.78 2.13 5.99
CA SER A 205 -9.48 3.22 6.68
C SER A 205 -11.00 2.96 6.76
N LYS A 206 -11.63 2.59 5.64
CA LYS A 206 -13.06 2.24 5.58
C LYS A 206 -13.41 0.99 6.38
N PHE A 207 -12.51 0.01 6.42
CA PHE A 207 -12.67 -1.19 7.24
C PHE A 207 -12.57 -0.86 8.74
N ARG A 208 -11.70 0.08 9.13
CA ARG A 208 -11.64 0.60 10.51
C ARG A 208 -12.91 1.37 10.87
N GLN A 209 -13.44 2.20 9.97
CA GLN A 209 -14.73 2.87 10.14
C GLN A 209 -15.90 1.88 10.22
N PHE A 210 -15.91 0.84 9.38
CA PHE A 210 -16.90 -0.24 9.41
C PHE A 210 -16.88 -1.03 10.72
N LEU A 211 -15.70 -1.29 11.28
CA LEU A 211 -15.54 -1.91 12.59
C LEU A 211 -15.88 -0.97 13.76
N ALA A 212 -15.87 0.34 13.54
CA ALA A 212 -16.17 1.35 14.57
C ALA A 212 -17.67 1.59 14.80
N GLY A 213 -18.56 0.93 14.05
CA GLY A 213 -20.01 0.93 14.32
C GLY A 213 -20.88 1.13 13.07
N PRO A 214 -22.19 0.87 13.17
CA PRO A 214 -23.06 0.77 12.01
C PRO A 214 -23.53 2.15 11.58
N ILE A 215 -22.86 2.78 10.61
CA ILE A 215 -23.47 3.87 9.84
C ILE A 215 -24.53 3.22 8.94
N LYS A 216 -25.73 2.97 9.49
CA LYS A 216 -26.85 2.33 8.77
C LYS A 216 -27.32 3.15 7.57
N SER A 217 -27.08 4.46 7.58
CA SER A 217 -27.29 5.35 6.43
C SER A 217 -26.56 6.68 6.67
N LEU A 218 -26.00 7.25 5.61
CA LEU A 218 -25.52 8.63 5.64
C LEU A 218 -26.70 9.58 5.86
N PRO A 219 -26.51 10.70 6.59
CA PRO A 219 -27.54 11.73 6.64
C PRO A 219 -27.88 12.19 5.23
N PRO A 220 -29.17 12.36 4.89
CA PRO A 220 -29.57 12.79 3.56
C PRO A 220 -29.01 14.18 3.26
N ARG A 221 -28.57 14.38 2.01
CA ARG A 221 -28.03 15.66 1.55
C ARG A 221 -29.01 16.81 1.86
N PRO A 222 -28.54 17.95 2.38
CA PRO A 222 -29.37 19.15 2.50
C PRO A 222 -29.92 19.57 1.12
N ARG A 223 -31.12 20.13 1.12
CA ARG A 223 -31.76 20.56 -0.14
C ARG A 223 -31.01 21.78 -0.67
N ASN A 224 -30.66 21.77 -1.95
CA ASN A 224 -29.97 22.89 -2.61
C ASN A 224 -30.79 24.21 -2.50
N SER A 225 -30.14 25.37 -2.64
CA SER A 225 -30.78 26.70 -2.58
C SER A 225 -32.03 26.80 -3.45
N PHE A 226 -31.97 26.35 -4.71
CA PHE A 226 -33.13 26.27 -5.61
C PHE A 226 -34.26 25.35 -5.08
N HIS A 227 -33.92 24.23 -4.44
CA HIS A 227 -34.92 23.33 -3.88
C HIS A 227 -35.58 23.89 -2.62
N GLN A 228 -34.86 24.71 -1.86
CA GLN A 228 -35.41 25.46 -0.74
C GLN A 228 -36.38 26.53 -1.26
N PHE A 229 -35.98 27.31 -2.28
CA PHE A 229 -36.85 28.27 -2.96
C PHE A 229 -38.10 27.64 -3.58
N ARG A 230 -37.97 26.52 -4.30
CA ARG A 230 -39.13 25.82 -4.86
C ARG A 230 -40.10 25.37 -3.76
N LYS A 231 -39.56 24.94 -2.61
CA LYS A 231 -40.37 24.51 -1.47
C LYS A 231 -41.09 25.68 -0.82
N SER A 232 -40.44 26.83 -0.68
CA SER A 232 -41.04 28.04 -0.08
C SER A 232 -42.04 28.72 -1.01
N SER A 233 -41.80 28.68 -2.33
CA SER A 233 -42.67 29.29 -3.34
C SER A 233 -43.89 28.43 -3.72
N GLY A 234 -43.87 27.12 -3.45
CA GLY A 234 -44.96 26.21 -3.81
C GLY A 234 -45.15 26.01 -5.32
N LEU A 235 -44.23 26.54 -6.15
CA LEU A 235 -44.32 26.50 -7.60
C LEU A 235 -43.92 25.13 -8.18
N THR A 236 -44.47 24.80 -9.36
CA THR A 236 -44.03 23.63 -10.14
C THR A 236 -42.57 23.80 -10.59
N ILE A 237 -41.86 22.69 -10.88
CA ILE A 237 -40.42 22.73 -11.16
C ILE A 237 -40.07 23.65 -12.33
N THR A 238 -40.93 23.71 -13.34
CA THR A 238 -40.76 24.50 -14.56
C THR A 238 -41.00 25.99 -14.29
N ALA A 239 -42.06 26.33 -13.55
CA ALA A 239 -42.36 27.71 -13.17
C ALA A 239 -41.31 28.26 -12.19
N ALA A 240 -40.96 27.50 -11.15
CA ALA A 240 -39.90 27.85 -10.21
C ALA A 240 -38.55 28.05 -10.91
N GLY A 241 -38.23 27.22 -11.91
CA GLY A 241 -37.00 27.34 -12.70
C GLY A 241 -36.95 28.59 -13.59
N SER A 242 -38.10 29.12 -14.01
CA SER A 242 -38.18 30.39 -14.74
C SER A 242 -37.97 31.57 -13.79
N VAL A 243 -38.69 31.58 -12.66
CA VAL A 243 -38.59 32.63 -11.64
C VAL A 243 -37.17 32.69 -11.05
N TRP A 244 -36.58 31.55 -10.70
CA TRP A 244 -35.21 31.49 -10.17
C TRP A 244 -34.14 32.01 -11.13
N ARG A 245 -34.37 31.89 -12.46
CA ARG A 245 -33.46 32.46 -13.47
C ARG A 245 -33.60 33.98 -13.59
N GLN A 246 -34.79 34.52 -13.31
CA GLN A 246 -35.08 35.94 -13.34
C GLN A 246 -34.75 36.65 -12.02
N MET A 247 -34.63 35.91 -10.92
CA MET A 247 -34.24 36.46 -9.62
C MET A 247 -32.84 37.06 -9.64
N THR A 248 -32.68 38.20 -8.97
CA THR A 248 -31.37 38.83 -8.76
C THR A 248 -30.54 38.02 -7.77
N ASP A 249 -29.23 38.24 -7.75
CA ASP A 249 -28.35 37.53 -6.80
C ASP A 249 -28.68 37.89 -5.35
N GLU A 250 -29.24 39.07 -5.10
CA GLU A 250 -29.71 39.50 -3.78
C GLU A 250 -30.93 38.70 -3.29
N GLU A 251 -31.86 38.38 -4.19
CA GLU A 251 -33.02 37.54 -3.88
C GLU A 251 -32.63 36.07 -3.66
N LYS A 252 -31.49 35.64 -4.22
CA LYS A 252 -30.94 34.29 -4.06
C LYS A 252 -30.11 34.12 -2.78
N LYS A 253 -29.42 35.17 -2.32
CA LYS A 253 -28.59 35.19 -1.10
C LYS A 253 -29.22 34.50 0.11
N PRO A 254 -30.47 34.78 0.52
CA PRO A 254 -31.04 34.12 1.70
C PRO A 254 -31.14 32.59 1.57
N PHE A 255 -31.38 32.08 0.35
CA PHE A 255 -31.43 30.64 0.10
C PHE A 255 -30.03 30.01 -0.01
N GLU A 256 -29.05 30.77 -0.47
CA GLU A 256 -27.64 30.34 -0.51
C GLU A 256 -27.03 30.28 0.89
N GLU A 257 -27.28 31.28 1.71
CA GLU A 257 -26.85 31.32 3.11
C GLU A 257 -27.54 30.25 3.95
N ALA A 258 -28.84 30.01 3.74
CA ALA A 258 -29.55 28.92 4.39
C ALA A 258 -28.99 27.55 3.98
N TYR A 259 -28.65 27.36 2.71
CA TYR A 259 -27.98 26.14 2.24
C TYR A 259 -26.56 25.99 2.79
N ALA A 260 -25.80 27.09 2.90
CA ALA A 260 -24.46 27.10 3.49
C ALA A 260 -24.48 26.74 4.98
N ARG A 261 -25.40 27.34 5.75
CA ARG A 261 -25.61 27.00 7.18
C ARG A 261 -26.00 25.54 7.37
N GLU A 262 -26.91 25.01 6.56
CA GLU A 262 -27.34 23.60 6.65
C GLU A 262 -26.20 22.63 6.27
N LEU A 263 -25.28 23.04 5.38
CA LEU A 263 -24.08 22.27 5.06
C LEU A 263 -23.09 22.24 6.23
N GLU A 264 -22.87 23.37 6.90
CA GLU A 264 -21.98 23.48 8.06
C GLU A 264 -22.52 22.69 9.25
N GLU A 265 -23.80 22.86 9.58
CA GLU A 265 -24.48 22.15 10.69
C GLU A 265 -24.41 20.64 10.50
N LYS A 266 -24.58 20.16 9.26
CA LYS A 266 -24.50 18.72 8.93
C LYS A 266 -23.07 18.22 8.71
N GLY A 267 -22.06 19.07 8.90
CA GLY A 267 -20.65 18.71 8.75
C GLY A 267 -20.27 18.27 7.32
N TYR A 268 -20.99 18.74 6.30
CA TYR A 268 -20.73 18.45 4.89
C TYR A 268 -19.56 19.30 4.37
N THR A 269 -18.37 19.07 4.91
CA THR A 269 -17.15 19.75 4.44
C THR A 269 -16.78 19.33 3.01
N THR A 270 -15.96 20.14 2.35
CA THR A 270 -15.40 19.82 1.01
C THR A 270 -14.64 18.48 1.01
N GLU A 271 -14.05 18.12 2.16
CA GLU A 271 -13.37 16.85 2.38
C GLU A 271 -14.35 15.68 2.45
N VAL A 272 -15.41 15.80 3.26
CA VAL A 272 -16.50 14.80 3.32
C VAL A 272 -17.10 14.60 1.92
N ARG A 273 -17.26 15.66 1.13
CA ARG A 273 -17.73 15.57 -0.25
C ARG A 273 -16.77 14.77 -1.16
N ARG A 274 -15.46 15.02 -1.06
CA ARG A 274 -14.44 14.25 -1.81
C ARG A 274 -14.46 12.78 -1.40
N GLU A 275 -14.57 12.51 -0.10
CA GLU A 275 -14.66 11.15 0.43
C GLU A 275 -15.94 10.42 -0.01
N LEU A 276 -17.09 11.08 0.01
CA LEU A 276 -18.37 10.54 -0.46
C LEU A 276 -18.35 10.26 -1.96
N THR A 277 -17.76 11.14 -2.75
CA THR A 277 -17.57 10.94 -4.19
C THR A 277 -16.68 9.72 -4.45
N ALA A 278 -15.56 9.63 -3.72
CA ALA A 278 -14.67 8.47 -3.79
C ALA A 278 -15.34 7.17 -3.33
N LEU A 279 -16.15 7.21 -2.27
CA LEU A 279 -16.97 6.08 -1.78
C LEU A 279 -17.96 5.62 -2.84
N THR A 280 -18.63 6.54 -3.51
CA THR A 280 -19.62 6.22 -4.55
C THR A 280 -18.96 5.60 -5.77
N VAL A 281 -17.81 6.14 -6.19
CA VAL A 281 -17.00 5.54 -7.26
C VAL A 281 -16.54 4.14 -6.87
N ILE A 282 -16.03 3.95 -5.65
CA ILE A 282 -15.62 2.63 -5.15
C ILE A 282 -16.80 1.65 -5.08
N ARG A 283 -17.98 2.09 -4.62
CA ARG A 283 -19.19 1.24 -4.62
C ARG A 283 -19.60 0.84 -6.03
N ARG A 284 -19.52 1.77 -6.99
CA ARG A 284 -19.80 1.49 -8.41
C ARG A 284 -18.76 0.57 -9.03
N THR A 285 -17.48 0.72 -8.70
CA THR A 285 -16.43 -0.16 -9.22
C THR A 285 -16.52 -1.55 -8.59
N LEU A 286 -16.76 -1.67 -7.29
CA LEU A 286 -17.01 -2.97 -6.63
C LEU A 286 -18.23 -3.68 -7.20
N ARG A 287 -19.31 -2.96 -7.51
CA ARG A 287 -20.47 -3.51 -8.26
C ARG A 287 -20.14 -3.93 -9.70
N ARG A 288 -18.98 -3.53 -10.24
CA ARG A 288 -18.51 -3.90 -11.58
C ARG A 288 -17.42 -4.98 -11.54
N VAL A 289 -16.70 -5.14 -10.44
CA VAL A 289 -15.69 -6.20 -10.27
C VAL A 289 -16.40 -7.56 -10.26
N GLY A 290 -16.00 -8.43 -11.19
CA GLY A 290 -16.56 -9.78 -11.33
C GLY A 290 -17.95 -9.85 -11.97
N HIS A 291 -18.56 -8.73 -12.39
CA HIS A 291 -19.71 -8.78 -13.29
C HIS A 291 -19.22 -8.76 -14.72
N PRO A 292 -19.70 -9.66 -15.61
CA PRO A 292 -19.37 -9.55 -17.01
C PRO A 292 -19.78 -8.16 -17.49
N ARG A 293 -18.95 -7.54 -18.34
CA ARG A 293 -19.29 -6.25 -18.95
C ARG A 293 -20.23 -6.50 -20.13
N ARG A 294 -21.28 -5.68 -20.25
CA ARG A 294 -22.12 -5.69 -21.46
C ARG A 294 -21.22 -5.35 -22.66
N PRO A 295 -21.30 -6.11 -23.76
CA PRO A 295 -20.47 -5.86 -24.93
C PRO A 295 -20.80 -4.49 -25.54
N ALA A 296 -19.82 -3.90 -26.20
CA ALA A 296 -19.99 -2.63 -26.89
C ALA A 296 -20.99 -2.81 -28.06
N PRO A 297 -21.97 -1.92 -28.23
CA PRO A 297 -22.90 -1.99 -29.36
C PRO A 297 -22.16 -1.84 -30.69
N ALA A 298 -22.77 -2.35 -31.77
CA ALA A 298 -22.20 -2.36 -33.12
C ALA A 298 -21.59 -1.02 -33.56
N TYR A 299 -22.33 0.08 -33.33
CA TYR A 299 -21.85 1.44 -33.60
C TYR A 299 -20.55 1.81 -32.86
N LEU A 300 -20.41 1.38 -31.59
CA LEU A 300 -19.21 1.69 -30.80
C LEU A 300 -17.98 0.92 -31.29
N LYS A 301 -18.17 -0.28 -31.85
CA LYS A 301 -17.10 -1.04 -32.49
C LYS A 301 -16.66 -0.37 -33.80
N PHE A 302 -17.62 0.02 -34.63
CA PHE A 302 -17.35 0.87 -35.81
C PHE A 302 -16.62 2.16 -35.43
N TYR A 303 -17.09 2.88 -34.40
CA TYR A 303 -16.47 4.13 -33.94
C TYR A 303 -15.00 3.92 -33.53
N GLN A 304 -14.68 2.83 -32.85
CA GLN A 304 -13.31 2.50 -32.45
C GLN A 304 -12.38 2.23 -33.64
N GLU A 305 -12.92 1.69 -34.74
CA GLU A 305 -12.16 1.44 -35.97
C GLU A 305 -12.05 2.73 -36.80
N TRP A 306 -13.15 3.47 -36.92
CA TRP A 306 -13.23 4.74 -37.64
C TRP A 306 -12.31 5.83 -37.08
N VAL A 307 -12.20 5.94 -35.74
CA VAL A 307 -11.31 6.92 -35.08
C VAL A 307 -9.82 6.61 -35.25
N LYS A 308 -9.44 5.37 -35.63
CA LYS A 308 -8.04 5.03 -35.90
C LYS A 308 -7.53 5.60 -37.23
N ALA A 309 -8.43 6.04 -38.12
CA ALA A 309 -8.03 6.68 -39.35
C ALA A 309 -7.26 7.99 -39.06
N PRO A 310 -6.09 8.21 -39.68
CA PRO A 310 -5.21 9.35 -39.37
C PRO A 310 -5.89 10.71 -39.62
N GLU A 311 -6.79 10.78 -40.59
CA GLU A 311 -7.59 11.97 -40.94
C GLU A 311 -8.60 12.38 -39.86
N VAL A 312 -9.02 11.43 -39.03
CA VAL A 312 -10.06 11.62 -38.00
C VAL A 312 -9.44 11.81 -36.62
N ASN A 313 -8.30 11.18 -36.37
CA ASN A 313 -7.66 11.18 -35.06
C ASN A 313 -7.15 12.57 -34.64
N CYS A 314 -6.89 13.47 -35.59
CA CYS A 314 -6.49 14.85 -35.34
C CYS A 314 -7.66 15.77 -34.92
N LEU A 315 -8.92 15.32 -35.04
CA LEU A 315 -10.10 16.14 -34.73
C LEU A 315 -10.46 16.11 -33.23
N PRO A 316 -11.04 17.21 -32.68
CA PRO A 316 -11.58 17.24 -31.34
C PRO A 316 -12.61 16.13 -31.06
N THR A 317 -12.64 15.60 -29.85
CA THR A 317 -13.51 14.47 -29.45
C THR A 317 -15.00 14.69 -29.75
N GLY A 318 -15.48 15.93 -29.62
CA GLY A 318 -16.88 16.28 -29.93
C GLY A 318 -17.21 16.15 -31.42
N GLU A 319 -16.32 16.61 -32.29
CA GLU A 319 -16.48 16.57 -33.76
C GLU A 319 -16.32 15.15 -34.32
N ARG A 320 -15.45 14.34 -33.70
CA ARG A 320 -15.32 12.92 -34.05
C ARG A 320 -16.64 12.17 -33.86
N ALA A 321 -17.39 12.45 -32.80
CA ALA A 321 -18.63 11.76 -32.52
C ALA A 321 -19.76 12.14 -33.50
N THR A 322 -19.83 13.41 -33.91
CA THR A 322 -20.83 13.87 -34.89
C THR A 322 -20.55 13.31 -36.28
N LEU A 323 -19.29 13.35 -36.74
CA LEU A 323 -18.88 12.81 -38.04
C LEU A 323 -19.02 11.29 -38.10
N ALA A 324 -18.65 10.56 -37.05
CA ALA A 324 -18.86 9.12 -36.99
C ALA A 324 -20.35 8.74 -37.05
N GLY A 325 -21.22 9.52 -36.40
CA GLY A 325 -22.66 9.33 -36.46
C GLY A 325 -23.20 9.52 -37.88
N GLN A 326 -22.67 10.48 -38.64
CA GLN A 326 -23.03 10.68 -40.05
C GLN A 326 -22.48 9.54 -40.93
N ALA A 327 -21.22 9.14 -40.74
CA ALA A 327 -20.60 8.03 -41.46
C ALA A 327 -21.37 6.72 -41.26
N TRP A 328 -21.74 6.39 -40.01
CA TRP A 328 -22.53 5.21 -39.69
C TRP A 328 -23.90 5.20 -40.36
N ARG A 329 -24.55 6.36 -40.52
CA ARG A 329 -25.84 6.46 -41.23
C ARG A 329 -25.68 6.24 -42.73
N ARG A 330 -24.54 6.62 -43.32
CA ARG A 330 -24.23 6.45 -44.75
C ARG A 330 -23.86 5.01 -45.13
N LEU A 331 -23.36 4.21 -44.18
CA LEU A 331 -23.05 2.80 -44.43
C LEU A 331 -24.28 2.01 -44.86
N THR A 332 -24.10 1.14 -45.84
CA THR A 332 -25.11 0.18 -46.31
C THR A 332 -25.34 -0.92 -45.27
N ASP A 333 -26.47 -1.63 -45.40
CA ASP A 333 -26.79 -2.72 -44.47
C ASP A 333 -25.79 -3.88 -44.57
N GLN A 334 -25.19 -4.10 -45.74
CA GLN A 334 -24.12 -5.08 -45.94
C GLN A 334 -22.83 -4.69 -45.19
N GLU A 335 -22.46 -3.41 -45.18
CA GLU A 335 -21.30 -2.92 -44.44
C GLU A 335 -21.52 -2.90 -42.92
N LYS A 336 -22.78 -2.78 -42.48
CA LYS A 336 -23.17 -2.86 -41.07
C LYS A 336 -23.27 -4.30 -40.55
N ALA A 337 -23.57 -5.26 -41.42
CA ALA A 337 -23.72 -6.68 -41.09
C ALA A 337 -22.59 -7.23 -40.19
N PRO A 338 -21.28 -7.07 -40.50
CA PRO A 338 -20.22 -7.62 -39.67
C PRO A 338 -20.19 -7.04 -38.24
N TYR A 339 -20.57 -5.77 -38.06
CA TYR A 339 -20.65 -5.15 -36.74
C TYR A 339 -21.86 -5.62 -35.94
N LEU A 340 -22.99 -5.83 -36.61
CA LEU A 340 -24.22 -6.33 -36.00
C LEU A 340 -24.07 -7.80 -35.58
N GLU A 341 -23.49 -8.63 -36.43
CA GLU A 341 -23.20 -10.05 -36.14
C GLU A 341 -22.20 -10.18 -34.98
N ALA A 342 -21.11 -9.42 -35.00
CA ALA A 342 -20.15 -9.42 -33.90
C ALA A 342 -20.78 -8.97 -32.57
N PHE A 343 -21.70 -8.01 -32.60
CA PHE A 343 -22.43 -7.59 -31.41
C PHE A 343 -23.41 -8.67 -30.93
N ALA A 344 -24.12 -9.33 -31.83
CA ALA A 344 -25.05 -10.41 -31.51
C ALA A 344 -24.32 -11.59 -30.84
N ALA A 345 -23.19 -12.03 -31.40
CA ALA A 345 -22.35 -13.07 -30.83
C ALA A 345 -21.84 -12.69 -29.42
N ALA A 346 -21.29 -11.49 -29.27
CA ALA A 346 -20.79 -11.02 -27.98
C ALA A 346 -21.92 -10.86 -26.93
N MET A 347 -23.13 -10.49 -27.35
CA MET A 347 -24.31 -10.42 -26.48
C MET A 347 -24.79 -11.80 -26.05
N ALA A 348 -24.70 -12.82 -26.92
CA ALA A 348 -25.00 -14.20 -26.57
C ALA A 348 -24.04 -14.73 -25.50
N GLU A 349 -22.73 -14.55 -25.69
CA GLU A 349 -21.71 -14.90 -24.69
C GLU A 349 -21.93 -14.18 -23.35
N TYR A 350 -22.25 -12.88 -23.42
CA TYR A 350 -22.52 -12.08 -22.24
C TYR A 350 -23.71 -12.62 -21.43
N ARG A 351 -24.80 -12.99 -22.12
CA ARG A 351 -26.00 -13.58 -21.49
C ARG A 351 -25.68 -14.93 -20.86
N ALA A 352 -24.91 -15.79 -21.55
CA ALA A 352 -24.46 -17.07 -21.01
C ALA A 352 -23.62 -16.89 -19.73
N ARG A 353 -22.66 -15.95 -19.72
CA ARG A 353 -21.84 -15.62 -18.54
C ARG A 353 -22.67 -15.07 -17.38
N GLN A 354 -23.75 -14.34 -17.65
CA GLN A 354 -24.67 -13.86 -16.61
C GLN A 354 -25.49 -15.01 -16.01
N GLN A 355 -25.97 -15.95 -16.83
CA GLN A 355 -26.75 -17.11 -16.37
C GLN A 355 -25.92 -18.08 -15.53
N LEU A 356 -24.66 -18.33 -15.90
CA LEU A 356 -23.73 -19.18 -15.14
C LEU A 356 -23.42 -18.64 -13.74
N LYS A 357 -23.53 -17.33 -13.53
CA LYS A 357 -23.29 -16.69 -12.23
C LYS A 357 -24.56 -16.61 -11.36
N ALA A 358 -25.74 -16.78 -11.96
CA ALA A 358 -27.03 -16.73 -11.29
C ALA A 358 -27.47 -18.11 -10.74
N LYS A 359 -26.92 -19.19 -11.30
CA LYS A 359 -26.91 -20.53 -10.70
C LYS A 359 -25.81 -20.61 -9.66
#